data_AF-A0A7K3GLQ4-F1
#
_entry.id   AF-A0A7K3GLQ4-F1
#
_cell.length_a   1.000
_cell.length_b   1.000
_cell.length_c   1.000
_cell.angle_alpha   90.00
_cell.angle_beta   90.00
_cell.angle_gamma   90.00
#
_symmetry.space_group_name_H-M   'P 1'
#
loop_
_entity.id
_entity.type
_entity.pdbx_description
1 polymer ?
#
loop_
_entity_poly.entity_id
_entity_poly.type
_entity_poly.pdbx_seq_one_letter_code
_entity_poly.pdbx_strand_id
1 'polypeptide(L)'
;MPTPGAPATLGVPKSADVPTAGHHAAAQAATVENLLRCWVREAGPDAPDDGDLHIPLPASGTALAVPVRYRSPTGHHRFGLPRLAGAPASAPPVDAVTLAALLARESSGDPGPDGIDLVARVADSVRRTAVFLRDREASADGGSPAEAGTDLFLAAEQALLLGHPLHPTPKSREGLTEAEARRYSPELRGSFPLHWVAVAPSLLATDSAWTERGRRVTAPDLTARLAADGPAPPDGYALLPLHPWQFRALRHRPATAALLDAGLLRDLGARGAPWHPTSSLRTVHRSGAPAMLKLSLALHITNSRRENLRKELHRGVEVHRLLRGGLSRQWQAVHPDFDIVRDPAWLAVDGPDGGPVRGLDVVVRHNPFRPSDDVSCVAGLVAPRPHARVDGSGGPEDTDAGAPRS
;
A
#
# COMPACT_ATOMS: atom_id res chain seq x y z
N MET A 1 -0.02 -35.80 65.95
CA MET A 1 -0.65 -35.82 64.61
C MET A 1 -1.78 -34.82 64.65
N PRO A 2 -1.58 -33.66 63.97
CA PRO A 2 -2.06 -33.50 62.59
C PRO A 2 -0.99 -32.90 61.65
N THR A 3 -1.15 -33.15 60.36
CA THR A 3 -0.32 -32.72 59.23
C THR A 3 -0.52 -31.22 58.89
N PRO A 4 0.52 -30.48 58.46
CA PRO A 4 0.37 -29.12 57.94
C PRO A 4 -0.16 -29.15 56.50
N GLY A 5 -1.17 -28.31 56.23
CA GLY A 5 -1.86 -28.21 54.95
C GLY A 5 -1.00 -27.64 53.80
N ALA A 6 -1.31 -28.11 52.59
CA ALA A 6 -0.72 -27.65 51.34
C ALA A 6 -1.11 -26.19 51.02
N PRO A 7 -0.22 -25.38 50.42
CA PRO A 7 -0.55 -24.03 50.02
C PRO A 7 -1.47 -24.03 48.78
N ALA A 8 -2.49 -23.16 48.83
CA ALA A 8 -3.44 -22.95 47.75
C ALA A 8 -2.73 -22.44 46.48
N THR A 9 -2.96 -23.14 45.37
CA THR A 9 -2.61 -22.68 44.02
C THR A 9 -3.43 -21.43 43.68
N LEU A 10 -2.77 -20.27 43.68
CA LEU A 10 -3.32 -19.04 43.09
C LEU A 10 -3.50 -19.27 41.59
N GLY A 11 -4.77 -19.30 41.15
CA GLY A 11 -5.12 -19.40 39.74
C GLY A 11 -4.56 -18.21 38.96
N VAL A 12 -3.85 -18.50 37.87
CA VAL A 12 -3.46 -17.52 36.87
C VAL A 12 -4.75 -16.94 36.28
N PRO A 13 -4.98 -15.61 36.33
CA PRO A 13 -6.13 -15.02 35.67
C PRO A 13 -5.99 -15.25 34.16
N LYS A 14 -7.04 -15.78 33.54
CA LYS A 14 -7.21 -15.78 32.08
C LYS A 14 -6.96 -14.36 31.57
N SER A 15 -6.12 -14.23 30.53
CA SER A 15 -5.80 -12.94 29.91
C SER A 15 -7.08 -12.20 29.54
N ALA A 16 -7.29 -11.05 30.16
CA ALA A 16 -8.27 -10.10 29.71
C ALA A 16 -7.84 -9.56 28.34
N ASP A 17 -8.78 -9.50 27.40
CA ASP A 17 -8.61 -8.88 26.08
C ASP A 17 -7.92 -7.51 26.20
N VAL A 18 -6.79 -7.36 25.51
CA VAL A 18 -6.10 -6.08 25.36
C VAL A 18 -7.04 -5.11 24.62
N PRO A 19 -7.31 -3.90 25.14
CA PRO A 19 -8.37 -3.05 24.62
C PRO A 19 -8.06 -2.53 23.20
N THR A 20 -8.96 -2.84 22.28
CA THR A 20 -9.11 -2.32 20.89
C THR A 20 -9.08 -0.79 20.76
N ALA A 21 -9.17 -0.06 21.88
CA ALA A 21 -9.20 1.41 21.93
C ALA A 21 -7.89 2.07 21.44
N GLY A 22 -6.72 1.45 21.64
CA GLY A 22 -5.43 2.04 21.30
C GLY A 22 -5.21 2.19 19.78
N HIS A 23 -5.41 1.12 19.01
CA HIS A 23 -5.17 1.14 17.55
C HIS A 23 -6.16 2.01 16.80
N HIS A 24 -7.42 2.00 17.23
CA HIS A 24 -8.45 2.83 16.60
C HIS A 24 -8.14 4.31 16.83
N ALA A 25 -7.77 4.71 18.06
CA ALA A 25 -7.36 6.08 18.36
C ALA A 25 -6.11 6.49 17.55
N ALA A 26 -5.11 5.62 17.42
CA ALA A 26 -3.93 5.89 16.61
C ALA A 26 -4.26 6.05 15.11
N ALA A 27 -5.13 5.20 14.57
CA ALA A 27 -5.60 5.30 13.19
C ALA A 27 -6.43 6.57 12.93
N GLN A 28 -7.29 6.96 13.88
CA GLN A 28 -8.03 8.21 13.86
C GLN A 28 -7.08 9.41 13.84
N ALA A 29 -6.13 9.46 14.77
CA ALA A 29 -5.16 10.55 14.85
C ALA A 29 -4.31 10.68 13.57
N ALA A 30 -3.81 9.56 13.02
CA ALA A 30 -3.05 9.57 11.78
C ALA A 30 -3.89 10.05 10.58
N THR A 31 -5.17 9.65 10.51
CA THR A 31 -6.06 10.06 9.43
C THR A 31 -6.46 11.54 9.54
N VAL A 32 -6.78 12.00 10.75
CA VAL A 32 -7.01 13.42 11.07
C VAL A 32 -5.81 14.26 10.65
N GLU A 33 -4.61 13.85 11.02
CA GLU A 33 -3.38 14.58 10.69
C GLU A 33 -3.15 14.65 9.17
N ASN A 34 -3.44 13.58 8.42
CA ASN A 34 -3.37 13.60 6.96
C ASN A 34 -4.42 14.52 6.32
N LEU A 35 -5.67 14.51 6.81
CA LEU A 35 -6.73 15.40 6.34
C LEU A 35 -6.33 16.88 6.55
N LEU A 36 -5.82 17.20 7.74
CA LEU A 36 -5.33 18.53 8.07
C LEU A 36 -4.15 18.94 7.20
N ARG A 37 -3.17 18.05 6.96
CA ARG A 37 -2.06 18.35 6.04
C ARG A 37 -2.53 18.62 4.61
N CYS A 38 -3.48 17.83 4.10
CA CYS A 38 -4.07 18.08 2.78
C CYS A 38 -4.74 19.46 2.75
N TRP A 39 -5.58 19.75 3.75
CA TRP A 39 -6.28 21.04 3.84
C TRP A 39 -5.31 22.22 3.93
N VAL A 40 -4.33 22.17 4.84
CA VAL A 40 -3.36 23.24 5.03
C VAL A 40 -2.56 23.49 3.75
N ARG A 41 -2.16 22.42 3.06
CA ARG A 41 -1.41 22.52 1.80
C ARG A 41 -2.25 23.10 0.66
N GLU A 42 -3.51 22.73 0.56
CA GLU A 42 -4.35 23.00 -0.62
C GLU A 42 -5.22 24.26 -0.47
N ALA A 43 -5.68 24.57 0.74
CA ALA A 43 -6.43 25.77 1.07
C ALA A 43 -5.52 26.94 1.52
N GLY A 44 -4.26 26.64 1.88
CA GLY A 44 -3.25 27.64 2.23
C GLY A 44 -3.47 28.46 3.51
N PRO A 45 -4.13 27.99 4.59
CA PRO A 45 -4.11 28.73 5.85
C PRO A 45 -2.69 28.79 6.43
N ASP A 46 -2.31 29.96 6.97
CA ASP A 46 -1.03 30.14 7.63
C ASP A 46 -0.98 29.34 8.93
N ALA A 47 -0.22 28.24 8.94
CA ALA A 47 0.05 27.46 10.14
C ALA A 47 1.07 28.21 11.03
N PRO A 48 0.75 28.48 12.31
CA PRO A 48 1.68 29.10 13.25
C PRO A 48 2.83 28.14 13.59
N ASP A 49 3.93 28.68 14.15
CA ASP A 49 5.08 27.88 14.59
C ASP A 49 4.75 27.01 15.82
N ASP A 50 3.94 27.54 16.74
CA ASP A 50 3.38 26.85 17.92
C ASP A 50 1.92 27.31 18.22
N GLY A 51 1.26 26.65 19.17
CA GLY A 51 -0.11 26.99 19.57
C GLY A 51 -1.20 26.33 18.70
N ASP A 52 -2.34 27.00 18.54
CA ASP A 52 -3.49 26.47 17.81
C ASP A 52 -3.64 27.13 16.43
N LEU A 53 -3.67 26.33 15.38
CA LEU A 53 -4.12 26.74 14.06
C LEU A 53 -5.64 26.87 14.06
N HIS A 54 -6.12 28.07 13.73
CA HIS A 54 -7.54 28.31 13.55
C HIS A 54 -7.97 28.11 12.09
N ILE A 55 -8.89 27.17 11.84
CA ILE A 55 -9.43 26.90 10.50
C ILE A 55 -10.90 27.33 10.47
N PRO A 56 -11.25 28.46 9.83
CA PRO A 56 -12.65 28.85 9.67
C PRO A 56 -13.37 27.91 8.71
N LEU A 57 -14.61 27.52 9.06
CA LEU A 57 -15.48 26.65 8.27
C LEU A 57 -16.84 27.36 8.02
N PRO A 58 -16.87 28.39 7.16
CA PRO A 58 -18.06 29.23 6.96
C PRO A 58 -19.28 28.48 6.43
N ALA A 59 -19.14 27.50 5.54
CA ALA A 59 -20.27 26.71 5.03
C ALA A 59 -20.88 25.78 6.10
N SER A 60 -20.12 25.55 7.17
CA SER A 60 -20.52 24.78 8.35
C SER A 60 -20.92 25.68 9.54
N GLY A 61 -20.76 27.01 9.42
CA GLY A 61 -21.08 27.97 10.48
C GLY A 61 -20.25 27.80 11.75
N THR A 62 -19.04 27.26 11.62
CA THR A 62 -18.16 26.95 12.76
C THR A 62 -16.69 27.15 12.38
N ALA A 63 -15.78 26.71 13.25
CA ALA A 63 -14.36 26.70 12.98
C ALA A 63 -13.66 25.62 13.81
N LEU A 64 -12.46 25.25 13.43
CA LEU A 64 -11.61 24.31 14.18
C LEU A 64 -10.49 25.07 14.89
N ALA A 65 -10.16 24.63 16.10
CA ALA A 65 -8.91 24.91 16.78
C ALA A 65 -8.05 23.64 16.71
N VAL A 66 -6.89 23.74 16.07
CA VAL A 66 -6.03 22.59 15.73
C VAL A 66 -4.66 22.77 16.37
N PRO A 67 -4.29 21.98 17.40
CA PRO A 67 -2.98 22.12 18.03
C PRO A 67 -1.86 21.84 17.02
N VAL A 68 -0.93 22.77 16.85
CA VAL A 68 0.27 22.59 16.05
C VAL A 68 1.38 22.07 16.96
N ARG A 69 1.82 20.84 16.69
CA ARG A 69 2.92 20.19 17.42
C ARG A 69 4.27 20.39 16.73
N TYR A 70 4.24 20.59 15.41
CA TYR A 70 5.42 20.89 14.61
C TYR A 70 4.98 21.53 13.30
N ARG A 71 5.54 22.71 13.00
CA ARG A 71 5.38 23.34 11.69
C ARG A 71 6.50 22.88 10.76
N SER A 72 6.13 22.44 9.55
CA SER A 72 7.08 21.98 8.54
C SER A 72 7.07 22.91 7.33
N PRO A 73 8.24 23.38 6.85
CA PRO A 73 8.32 24.18 5.62
C PRO A 73 7.98 23.37 4.36
N THR A 74 7.93 22.03 4.45
CA THR A 74 7.62 21.13 3.34
C THR A 74 6.24 20.48 3.46
N GLY A 75 5.39 20.98 4.36
CA GLY A 75 4.01 20.49 4.55
C GLY A 75 3.88 19.23 5.41
N HIS A 76 4.98 18.69 5.96
CA HIS A 76 4.97 17.56 6.89
C HIS A 76 4.66 17.98 8.34
N HIS A 77 3.65 18.83 8.51
CA HIS A 77 3.24 19.33 9.83
C HIS A 77 2.89 18.19 10.79
N ARG A 78 3.07 18.39 12.10
CA ARG A 78 2.48 17.53 13.13
C ARG A 78 1.33 18.26 13.81
N PHE A 79 0.16 17.64 13.84
CA PHE A 79 -1.03 18.21 14.46
C PHE A 79 -1.51 17.36 15.64
N GLY A 80 -2.14 18.01 16.61
CA GLY A 80 -3.01 17.38 17.59
C GLY A 80 -4.40 17.10 17.01
N LEU A 81 -5.25 16.48 17.81
CA LEU A 81 -6.65 16.29 17.43
C LEU A 81 -7.39 17.64 17.50
N PRO A 82 -8.11 18.05 16.45
CA PRO A 82 -8.80 19.32 16.41
C PRO A 82 -10.04 19.33 17.30
N ARG A 83 -10.46 20.51 17.73
CA ARG A 83 -11.71 20.75 18.47
C ARG A 83 -12.54 21.79 17.73
N LEU A 84 -13.87 21.72 17.87
CA LEU A 84 -14.73 22.81 17.43
C LEU A 84 -14.44 24.05 18.27
N ALA A 85 -14.24 25.20 17.62
CA ALA A 85 -13.99 26.46 18.30
C ALA A 85 -15.19 26.83 19.20
N GLY A 86 -14.90 27.20 20.45
CA GLY A 86 -15.93 27.52 21.45
C GLY A 86 -16.62 26.31 22.10
N ALA A 87 -16.23 25.07 21.76
CA ALA A 87 -16.72 23.89 22.47
C ALA A 87 -16.19 23.85 23.92
N PRO A 88 -16.99 23.34 24.88
CA PRO A 88 -16.54 23.20 26.26
C PRO A 88 -15.35 22.23 26.36
N ALA A 89 -14.49 22.41 27.37
CA ALA A 89 -13.30 21.57 27.56
C ALA A 89 -13.61 20.06 27.68
N SER A 90 -14.82 19.72 28.14
CA SER A 90 -15.32 18.34 28.24
C SER A 90 -15.75 17.72 26.91
N ALA A 91 -15.95 18.50 25.86
CA ALA A 91 -16.30 17.97 24.54
C ALA A 91 -15.15 17.09 24.02
N PRO A 92 -15.42 16.00 23.29
CA PRO A 92 -14.36 15.24 22.65
C PRO A 92 -13.74 16.03 21.49
N PRO A 93 -12.48 15.75 21.11
CA PRO A 93 -11.93 16.19 19.84
C PRO A 93 -12.73 15.66 18.64
N VAL A 94 -12.62 16.35 17.51
CA VAL A 94 -13.24 15.97 16.23
C VAL A 94 -12.49 14.77 15.66
N ASP A 95 -13.23 13.70 15.38
CA ASP A 95 -12.69 12.48 14.75
C ASP A 95 -12.50 12.62 13.22
N ALA A 96 -11.88 11.64 12.58
CA ALA A 96 -11.56 11.71 11.15
C ALA A 96 -12.81 11.80 10.27
N VAL A 97 -13.90 11.12 10.63
CA VAL A 97 -15.14 11.07 9.83
C VAL A 97 -15.85 12.42 9.92
N THR A 98 -15.96 12.98 11.11
CA THR A 98 -16.54 14.30 11.35
C THR A 98 -15.70 15.38 10.67
N LEU A 99 -14.38 15.31 10.79
CA LEU A 99 -13.48 16.23 10.10
C LEU A 99 -13.66 16.16 8.58
N ALA A 100 -13.70 14.94 8.01
CA ALA A 100 -13.90 14.76 6.57
C ALA A 100 -15.23 15.35 6.11
N ALA A 101 -16.32 15.17 6.86
CA ALA A 101 -17.61 15.74 6.53
C ALA A 101 -17.61 17.28 6.58
N LEU A 102 -16.93 17.88 7.56
CA LEU A 102 -16.76 19.33 7.66
C LEU A 102 -15.95 19.86 6.48
N LEU A 103 -14.76 19.29 6.20
CA LEU A 103 -13.90 19.73 5.10
C LEU A 103 -14.55 19.51 3.72
N ALA A 104 -15.32 18.43 3.56
CA ALA A 104 -16.08 18.17 2.32
C ALA A 104 -17.11 19.26 2.04
N ARG A 105 -17.76 19.80 3.09
CA ARG A 105 -18.73 20.90 2.96
C ARG A 105 -18.09 22.23 2.60
N GLU A 106 -16.83 22.46 2.99
CA GLU A 106 -16.10 23.69 2.64
C GLU A 106 -15.44 23.63 1.27
N SER A 107 -15.20 22.42 0.74
CA SER A 107 -14.66 22.23 -0.60
C SER A 107 -15.71 22.69 -1.63
N SER A 108 -15.36 23.67 -2.46
CA SER A 108 -16.29 24.27 -3.41
C SER A 108 -16.81 23.24 -4.43
N GLY A 109 -18.12 23.01 -4.44
CA GLY A 109 -18.79 22.13 -5.41
C GLY A 109 -20.29 22.08 -5.16
N ASP A 110 -21.06 21.78 -6.21
CA ASP A 110 -22.49 21.46 -6.05
C ASP A 110 -22.66 20.26 -5.10
N PRO A 111 -23.80 20.12 -4.40
CA PRO A 111 -24.13 18.94 -3.59
C PRO A 111 -24.14 17.66 -4.46
N GLY A 112 -22.97 17.04 -4.62
CA GLY A 112 -22.74 15.85 -5.41
C GLY A 112 -22.29 14.66 -4.55
N PRO A 113 -22.11 13.47 -5.16
CA PRO A 113 -21.70 12.26 -4.45
C PRO A 113 -20.28 12.36 -3.86
N ASP A 114 -19.45 13.28 -4.35
CA ASP A 114 -18.02 13.36 -4.00
C ASP A 114 -17.76 13.54 -2.50
N GLY A 115 -18.58 14.34 -1.81
CA GLY A 115 -18.46 14.51 -0.36
C GLY A 115 -18.82 13.24 0.41
N ILE A 116 -19.84 12.51 -0.04
CA ILE A 116 -20.27 11.23 0.55
C ILE A 116 -19.17 10.18 0.32
N ASP A 117 -18.62 10.11 -0.90
CA ASP A 117 -17.55 9.20 -1.26
C ASP A 117 -16.27 9.48 -0.46
N LEU A 118 -15.92 10.75 -0.25
CA LEU A 118 -14.79 11.12 0.60
C LEU A 118 -14.96 10.59 2.04
N VAL A 119 -16.12 10.85 2.65
CA VAL A 119 -16.42 10.42 4.02
C VAL A 119 -16.39 8.90 4.14
N ALA A 120 -16.98 8.17 3.19
CA ALA A 120 -16.97 6.72 3.16
C ALA A 120 -15.54 6.15 3.08
N ARG A 121 -14.71 6.72 2.19
CA ARG A 121 -13.31 6.34 2.03
C ARG A 121 -12.45 6.68 3.25
N VAL A 122 -12.73 7.79 3.93
CA VAL A 122 -12.06 8.14 5.21
C VAL A 122 -12.39 7.08 6.26
N ALA A 123 -13.66 6.72 6.42
CA ALA A 123 -14.07 5.69 7.37
C ALA A 123 -13.45 4.31 7.04
N ASP A 124 -13.37 3.94 5.76
CA ASP A 124 -12.69 2.71 5.31
C ASP A 124 -11.17 2.77 5.59
N SER A 125 -10.51 3.90 5.31
CA SER A 125 -9.07 4.11 5.57
C SER A 125 -8.73 3.99 7.06
N VAL A 126 -9.54 4.60 7.95
CA VAL A 126 -9.36 4.48 9.41
C VAL A 126 -9.49 3.03 9.86
N ARG A 127 -10.56 2.34 9.45
CA ARG A 127 -10.81 0.95 9.83
C ARG A 127 -9.66 0.04 9.40
N ARG A 128 -9.19 0.18 8.17
CA ARG A 128 -8.05 -0.59 7.64
C ARG A 128 -6.77 -0.31 8.39
N THR A 129 -6.47 0.97 8.63
CA THR A 129 -5.28 1.36 9.39
C THR A 129 -5.31 0.77 10.79
N ALA A 130 -6.44 0.84 11.52
CA ALA A 130 -6.57 0.24 12.83
C ALA A 130 -6.30 -1.27 12.83
N VAL A 131 -6.78 -1.99 11.80
CA VAL A 131 -6.49 -3.42 11.61
C VAL A 131 -5.00 -3.66 11.38
N PHE A 132 -4.32 -2.84 10.56
CA PHE A 132 -2.89 -2.97 10.30
C PHE A 132 -2.04 -2.73 11.55
N LEU A 133 -2.41 -1.72 12.35
CA LEU A 133 -1.70 -1.42 13.59
C LEU A 133 -1.84 -2.56 14.61
N ARG A 134 -3.05 -3.09 14.77
CA ARG A 134 -3.33 -4.22 15.66
C ARG A 134 -2.54 -5.48 15.24
N ASP A 135 -2.54 -5.80 13.96
CA ASP A 135 -1.80 -6.96 13.42
C ASP A 135 -0.29 -6.84 13.67
N ARG A 136 0.24 -5.62 13.53
CA ARG A 136 1.67 -5.36 13.69
C ARG A 136 2.13 -5.41 15.14
N GLU A 137 1.33 -4.93 16.07
CA GLU A 137 1.60 -5.07 17.49
C GLU A 137 1.54 -6.53 17.93
N ALA A 138 0.46 -7.26 17.57
CA ALA A 138 0.33 -8.68 17.89
C ALA A 138 1.47 -9.53 17.31
N SER A 139 2.01 -9.15 16.16
CA SER A 139 3.18 -9.80 15.56
C SER A 139 4.50 -9.46 16.27
N ALA A 140 4.60 -8.29 16.93
CA ALA A 140 5.83 -7.86 17.61
C ALA A 140 6.07 -8.64 18.91
N ASP A 141 4.99 -9.04 19.61
CA ASP A 141 5.05 -9.89 20.81
C ASP A 141 5.31 -11.38 20.50
N GLY A 142 5.23 -11.77 19.22
CA GLY A 142 5.37 -13.16 18.74
C GLY A 142 6.62 -13.45 17.91
N GLY A 143 7.60 -12.56 17.87
CA GLY A 143 8.85 -12.73 17.14
C GLY A 143 9.22 -11.48 16.35
N SER A 144 10.35 -10.87 16.71
CA SER A 144 10.98 -9.84 15.88
C SER A 144 11.15 -10.36 14.44
N PRO A 145 11.04 -9.52 13.39
CA PRO A 145 11.47 -9.86 12.03
C PRO A 145 12.95 -10.26 11.91
N ALA A 146 13.68 -10.27 13.03
CA ALA A 146 15.00 -10.86 13.19
C ALA A 146 14.98 -12.39 13.38
N GLU A 147 14.04 -13.12 12.78
CA GLU A 147 14.29 -14.52 12.46
C GLU A 147 15.18 -14.57 11.22
N ALA A 148 16.37 -15.15 11.37
CA ALA A 148 17.37 -15.29 10.32
C ALA A 148 16.75 -15.90 9.04
N GLY A 149 16.73 -15.14 7.94
CA GLY A 149 16.16 -15.57 6.65
C GLY A 149 15.09 -14.65 6.04
N THR A 150 14.83 -13.48 6.64
CA THR A 150 13.85 -12.51 6.13
C THR A 150 14.31 -11.80 4.86
N ASP A 151 13.44 -11.77 3.84
CA ASP A 151 13.59 -10.94 2.64
C ASP A 151 13.41 -9.47 3.02
N LEU A 152 14.52 -8.73 3.17
CA LEU A 152 14.55 -7.35 3.66
C LEU A 152 13.81 -6.40 2.71
N PHE A 153 13.95 -6.60 1.40
CA PHE A 153 13.20 -5.85 0.39
C PHE A 153 11.69 -6.02 0.58
N LEU A 154 11.22 -7.27 0.75
CA LEU A 154 9.80 -7.53 1.00
C LEU A 154 9.33 -6.91 2.31
N ALA A 155 10.11 -7.04 3.38
CA ALA A 155 9.79 -6.46 4.68
C ALA A 155 9.62 -4.93 4.57
N ALA A 156 10.50 -4.25 3.82
CA ALA A 156 10.42 -2.82 3.58
C ALA A 156 9.18 -2.43 2.75
N GLU A 157 8.87 -3.17 1.68
CA GLU A 157 7.65 -2.98 0.88
C GLU A 157 6.37 -3.13 1.71
N GLN A 158 6.42 -3.96 2.77
CA GLN A 158 5.32 -4.21 3.67
C GLN A 158 5.28 -3.27 4.88
N ALA A 159 6.26 -2.39 5.07
CA ALA A 159 6.38 -1.56 6.28
C ALA A 159 5.51 -0.29 6.28
N LEU A 160 5.00 0.15 5.14
CA LEU A 160 4.25 1.41 5.03
C LEU A 160 2.80 1.28 5.57
N LEU A 161 2.61 1.37 6.89
CA LEU A 161 1.30 1.14 7.53
C LEU A 161 0.31 2.30 7.39
N LEU A 162 0.78 3.54 7.39
CA LEU A 162 -0.07 4.74 7.36
C LEU A 162 -0.33 5.25 5.92
N GLY A 163 0.52 4.86 4.97
CA GLY A 163 0.37 5.22 3.56
C GLY A 163 0.83 6.63 3.26
N HIS A 164 0.29 7.22 2.19
CA HIS A 164 0.71 8.53 1.72
C HIS A 164 0.36 9.64 2.74
N PRO A 165 1.33 10.41 3.27
CA PRO A 165 1.10 11.36 4.36
C PRO A 165 0.34 12.63 3.94
N LEU A 166 0.22 12.86 2.63
CA LEU A 166 -0.50 13.99 2.04
C LEU A 166 -1.62 13.52 1.10
N HIS A 167 -2.41 12.56 1.58
CA HIS A 167 -3.61 12.06 0.89
C HIS A 167 -4.70 11.84 1.94
N PRO A 168 -5.98 12.17 1.67
CA PRO A 168 -7.06 12.07 2.67
C PRO A 168 -7.39 10.61 3.05
N THR A 169 -7.24 9.68 2.10
CA THR A 169 -7.70 8.28 2.26
C THR A 169 -6.64 7.26 1.83
N PRO A 170 -5.40 7.34 2.36
CA PRO A 170 -4.25 6.63 1.81
C PRO A 170 -4.34 5.11 1.93
N LYS A 171 -5.17 4.61 2.86
CA LYS A 171 -5.40 3.18 3.07
C LYS A 171 -6.81 2.73 2.68
N SER A 172 -7.62 3.60 2.08
CA SER A 172 -8.92 3.16 1.56
C SER A 172 -8.73 2.16 0.42
N ARG A 173 -9.54 1.10 0.44
CA ARG A 173 -9.57 -0.01 -0.51
C ARG A 173 -11.01 -0.50 -0.72
N GLU A 174 -11.91 0.45 -0.94
CA GLU A 174 -13.32 0.17 -1.24
C GLU A 174 -13.43 -0.89 -2.36
N GLY A 175 -14.23 -1.93 -2.10
CA GLY A 175 -14.36 -3.09 -2.98
C GLY A 175 -13.60 -4.34 -2.52
N LEU A 176 -12.71 -4.24 -1.52
CA LEU A 176 -12.17 -5.41 -0.82
C LEU A 176 -13.03 -5.77 0.40
N THR A 177 -13.45 -7.02 0.49
CA THR A 177 -13.94 -7.61 1.74
C THR A 177 -12.82 -7.70 2.79
N GLU A 178 -13.16 -7.94 4.05
CA GLU A 178 -12.15 -8.10 5.12
C GLU A 178 -11.22 -9.29 4.88
N ALA A 179 -11.76 -10.41 4.38
CA ALA A 179 -10.96 -11.60 4.07
C ALA A 179 -9.97 -11.34 2.93
N GLU A 180 -10.40 -10.59 1.91
CA GLU A 180 -9.55 -10.16 0.81
C GLU A 180 -8.51 -9.14 1.27
N ALA A 181 -8.89 -8.22 2.16
CA ALA A 181 -7.95 -7.26 2.75
C ALA A 181 -6.80 -7.99 3.45
N ARG A 182 -7.06 -9.05 4.21
CA ARG A 182 -6.01 -9.88 4.85
C ARG A 182 -5.04 -10.49 3.83
N ARG A 183 -5.55 -10.98 2.70
CA ARG A 183 -4.72 -11.65 1.67
C ARG A 183 -3.95 -10.69 0.79
N TYR A 184 -4.57 -9.58 0.40
CA TYR A 184 -4.05 -8.69 -0.65
C TYR A 184 -3.32 -7.46 -0.09
N SER A 185 -3.33 -7.23 1.22
CA SER A 185 -2.68 -6.06 1.82
C SER A 185 -1.21 -6.35 2.17
N PRO A 186 -0.26 -5.53 1.69
CA PRO A 186 1.14 -5.64 2.12
C PRO A 186 1.32 -5.38 3.63
N GLU A 187 0.50 -4.52 4.23
CA GLU A 187 0.60 -4.16 5.65
C GLU A 187 0.32 -5.34 6.59
N LEU A 188 -0.48 -6.30 6.14
CA LEU A 188 -0.83 -7.54 6.86
C LEU A 188 0.08 -8.71 6.46
N ARG A 189 1.17 -8.43 5.74
CA ARG A 189 2.08 -9.43 5.18
C ARG A 189 1.34 -10.51 4.37
N GLY A 190 0.27 -10.08 3.70
CA GLY A 190 -0.60 -10.95 2.94
C GLY A 190 0.14 -11.70 1.83
N SER A 191 -0.42 -12.82 1.40
CA SER A 191 0.05 -13.56 0.24
C SER A 191 -1.08 -14.33 -0.42
N PHE A 192 -0.93 -14.63 -1.71
CA PHE A 192 -1.94 -15.35 -2.48
C PHE A 192 -1.33 -16.03 -3.70
N PRO A 193 -1.85 -17.19 -4.13
CA PRO A 193 -1.55 -17.74 -5.45
C PRO A 193 -2.15 -16.84 -6.54
N LEU A 194 -1.47 -16.72 -7.67
CA LEU A 194 -1.99 -16.00 -8.83
C LEU A 194 -3.18 -16.73 -9.45
N HIS A 195 -4.09 -15.98 -10.05
CA HIS A 195 -5.15 -16.53 -10.89
C HIS A 195 -4.63 -16.69 -12.31
N TRP A 196 -4.78 -17.86 -12.91
CA TRP A 196 -4.24 -18.15 -14.23
C TRP A 196 -5.35 -18.27 -15.27
N VAL A 197 -5.13 -17.66 -16.43
CA VAL A 197 -5.98 -17.82 -17.61
C VAL A 197 -5.10 -18.31 -18.76
N ALA A 198 -5.54 -19.34 -19.49
CA ALA A 198 -4.94 -19.70 -20.75
C ALA A 198 -5.50 -18.78 -21.84
N VAL A 199 -4.61 -18.18 -22.65
CA VAL A 199 -4.98 -17.26 -23.73
C VAL A 199 -4.64 -17.88 -25.08
N ALA A 200 -5.63 -17.99 -25.96
CA ALA A 200 -5.41 -18.48 -27.32
C ALA A 200 -4.44 -17.57 -28.10
N PRO A 201 -3.61 -18.11 -29.00
CA PRO A 201 -2.66 -17.34 -29.81
C PRO A 201 -3.30 -16.15 -30.55
N SER A 202 -4.53 -16.31 -31.03
CA SER A 202 -5.25 -15.29 -31.79
C SER A 202 -5.63 -14.04 -30.99
N LEU A 203 -5.64 -14.14 -29.65
CA LEU A 203 -5.96 -13.02 -28.75
C LEU A 203 -4.72 -12.46 -28.04
N LEU A 204 -3.59 -13.14 -28.14
CA LEU A 204 -2.42 -12.82 -27.34
C LEU A 204 -1.71 -11.58 -27.89
N ALA A 205 -1.75 -10.51 -27.11
CA ALA A 205 -0.90 -9.36 -27.31
C ALA A 205 0.31 -9.44 -26.37
N THR A 206 1.52 -9.29 -26.90
CA THR A 206 2.73 -9.38 -26.07
C THR A 206 3.89 -8.63 -26.70
N ASP A 207 4.78 -8.14 -25.85
CA ASP A 207 6.14 -7.79 -26.26
C ASP A 207 7.14 -8.16 -25.15
N SER A 208 8.40 -8.32 -25.54
CA SER A 208 9.50 -8.61 -24.63
C SER A 208 10.82 -8.09 -25.20
N ALA A 209 11.63 -7.43 -24.40
CA ALA A 209 13.04 -7.19 -24.67
C ALA A 209 13.93 -7.85 -23.58
N TRP A 210 13.36 -8.79 -22.82
CA TRP A 210 14.08 -9.63 -21.87
C TRP A 210 15.11 -10.48 -22.61
N THR A 211 16.33 -10.57 -22.08
CA THR A 211 17.32 -11.54 -22.59
C THR A 211 18.02 -12.29 -21.49
N GLU A 212 18.30 -13.55 -21.76
CA GLU A 212 19.17 -14.41 -20.96
C GLU A 212 20.34 -14.84 -21.83
N ARG A 213 21.57 -14.63 -21.36
CA ARG A 213 22.80 -15.00 -22.10
C ARG A 213 22.80 -14.48 -23.55
N GLY A 214 22.33 -13.25 -23.74
CA GLY A 214 22.25 -12.59 -25.05
C GLY A 214 21.07 -13.02 -25.94
N ARG A 215 20.27 -14.03 -25.55
CA ARG A 215 19.10 -14.49 -26.32
C ARG A 215 17.81 -13.90 -25.77
N ARG A 216 16.93 -13.46 -26.67
CA ARG A 216 15.60 -12.94 -26.30
C ARG A 216 14.74 -14.08 -25.74
N VAL A 217 14.04 -13.79 -24.64
CA VAL A 217 13.03 -14.69 -24.06
C VAL A 217 11.66 -14.07 -24.27
N THR A 218 10.69 -14.83 -24.77
CA THR A 218 9.34 -14.31 -25.02
C THR A 218 8.60 -14.11 -23.69
N ALA A 219 7.63 -13.20 -23.64
CA ALA A 219 6.86 -13.01 -22.41
C ALA A 219 6.04 -14.26 -22.01
N PRO A 220 5.43 -15.02 -22.95
CA PRO A 220 4.82 -16.32 -22.64
C PRO A 220 5.79 -17.35 -22.02
N ASP A 221 7.04 -17.43 -22.51
CA ASP A 221 8.04 -18.32 -21.90
C ASP A 221 8.37 -17.88 -20.47
N LEU A 222 8.45 -16.58 -20.22
CA LEU A 222 8.69 -16.04 -18.87
C LEU A 222 7.55 -16.40 -17.91
N THR A 223 6.28 -16.18 -18.30
CA THR A 223 5.15 -16.50 -17.41
C THR A 223 4.99 -18.00 -17.20
N ALA A 224 5.25 -18.82 -18.21
CA ALA A 224 5.28 -20.28 -18.07
C ALA A 224 6.33 -20.74 -17.04
N ARG A 225 7.55 -20.18 -17.08
CA ARG A 225 8.60 -20.47 -16.08
C ARG A 225 8.23 -19.99 -14.68
N LEU A 226 7.60 -18.82 -14.57
CA LEU A 226 7.18 -18.25 -13.28
C LEU A 226 6.03 -19.04 -12.63
N ALA A 227 5.23 -19.71 -13.44
CA ALA A 227 4.17 -20.59 -12.97
C ALA A 227 4.74 -21.73 -12.12
N ALA A 228 5.87 -22.33 -12.53
CA ALA A 228 6.67 -23.42 -11.92
C ALA A 228 5.90 -24.66 -11.42
N ASP A 229 4.86 -24.47 -10.60
CA ASP A 229 3.87 -25.46 -10.11
C ASP A 229 2.42 -25.07 -10.49
N GLY A 230 2.28 -24.13 -11.43
CA GLY A 230 1.01 -23.63 -11.94
C GLY A 230 0.32 -24.61 -12.89
N PRO A 231 -0.79 -24.21 -13.52
CA PRO A 231 -1.47 -25.06 -14.49
C PRO A 231 -0.63 -25.18 -15.77
N ALA A 232 -0.73 -26.32 -16.46
CA ALA A 232 -0.31 -26.40 -17.86
C ALA A 232 -1.41 -25.79 -18.74
N PRO A 233 -1.07 -24.88 -19.67
CA PRO A 233 -2.03 -24.41 -20.66
C PRO A 233 -2.25 -25.50 -21.73
N PRO A 234 -3.37 -25.46 -22.47
CA PRO A 234 -3.51 -26.23 -23.70
C PRO A 234 -2.42 -25.89 -24.72
N ASP A 235 -2.20 -26.79 -25.68
CA ASP A 235 -1.21 -26.59 -26.73
C ASP A 235 -1.40 -25.26 -27.46
N GLY A 236 -0.31 -24.49 -27.55
CA GLY A 236 -0.28 -23.16 -28.17
C GLY A 236 -0.81 -22.02 -27.30
N TYR A 237 -1.50 -22.28 -26.19
CA TYR A 237 -2.02 -21.20 -25.33
C TYR A 237 -0.92 -20.64 -24.44
N ALA A 238 -0.94 -19.33 -24.22
CA ALA A 238 -0.07 -18.66 -23.26
C ALA A 238 -0.72 -18.59 -21.87
N LEU A 239 0.10 -18.68 -20.81
CA LEU A 239 -0.34 -18.47 -19.44
C LEU A 239 -0.32 -16.98 -19.09
N LEU A 240 -1.49 -16.42 -18.76
CA LEU A 240 -1.65 -15.06 -18.28
C LEU A 240 -1.89 -15.06 -16.76
N PRO A 241 -0.94 -14.58 -15.95
CA PRO A 241 -1.15 -14.37 -14.53
C PRO A 241 -1.98 -13.12 -14.26
N LEU A 242 -2.97 -13.24 -13.38
CA LEU A 242 -3.88 -12.19 -12.97
C LEU A 242 -4.00 -12.12 -11.45
N HIS A 243 -4.36 -10.94 -10.96
CA HIS A 243 -4.75 -10.79 -9.56
C HIS A 243 -6.12 -11.47 -9.35
N PRO A 244 -6.30 -12.34 -8.34
CA PRO A 244 -7.57 -13.06 -8.15
C PRO A 244 -8.79 -12.15 -8.01
N TRP A 245 -8.67 -11.07 -7.23
CA TRP A 245 -9.73 -10.04 -7.13
C TRP A 245 -10.10 -9.42 -8.48
N GLN A 246 -9.11 -9.17 -9.34
CA GLN A 246 -9.34 -8.59 -10.67
C GLN A 246 -10.14 -9.56 -11.53
N PHE A 247 -9.73 -10.83 -11.60
CA PHE A 247 -10.38 -11.81 -12.47
C PHE A 247 -11.83 -12.09 -12.07
N ARG A 248 -12.14 -12.07 -10.75
CA ARG A 248 -13.52 -12.19 -10.24
C ARG A 248 -14.48 -11.21 -10.92
N ALA A 249 -14.06 -9.96 -11.10
CA ALA A 249 -14.88 -8.96 -11.77
C ALA A 249 -14.83 -9.11 -13.30
N LEU A 250 -13.65 -9.42 -13.85
CA LEU A 250 -13.46 -9.52 -15.30
C LEU A 250 -14.29 -10.61 -15.95
N ARG A 251 -14.39 -11.79 -15.33
CA ARG A 251 -15.13 -12.93 -15.93
C ARG A 251 -16.60 -12.64 -16.23
N HIS A 252 -17.17 -11.60 -15.61
CA HIS A 252 -18.55 -11.17 -15.82
C HIS A 252 -18.68 -9.96 -16.76
N ARG A 253 -17.57 -9.36 -17.22
CA ARG A 253 -17.61 -8.30 -18.23
C ARG A 253 -17.97 -8.93 -19.59
N PRO A 254 -18.87 -8.32 -20.39
CA PRO A 254 -19.36 -8.94 -21.63
C PRO A 254 -18.25 -9.40 -22.59
N ALA A 255 -17.22 -8.58 -22.81
CA ALA A 255 -16.10 -8.93 -23.68
C ALA A 255 -15.32 -10.16 -23.17
N THR A 256 -15.03 -10.24 -21.88
CA THR A 256 -14.29 -11.38 -21.30
C THR A 256 -15.16 -12.64 -21.23
N ALA A 257 -16.43 -12.51 -20.88
CA ALA A 257 -17.37 -13.61 -20.83
C ALA A 257 -17.52 -14.29 -22.20
N ALA A 258 -17.70 -13.50 -23.27
CA ALA A 258 -17.79 -14.02 -24.64
C ALA A 258 -16.54 -14.80 -25.06
N LEU A 259 -15.34 -14.37 -24.64
CA LEU A 259 -14.09 -15.07 -24.96
C LEU A 259 -13.91 -16.36 -24.14
N LEU A 260 -14.41 -16.39 -22.90
CA LEU A 260 -14.46 -17.60 -22.08
C LEU A 260 -15.43 -18.63 -22.68
N ASP A 261 -16.63 -18.19 -23.08
CA ASP A 261 -17.67 -19.03 -23.69
C ASP A 261 -17.21 -19.63 -25.02
N ALA A 262 -16.45 -18.85 -25.81
CA ALA A 262 -15.82 -19.31 -27.05
C ALA A 262 -14.59 -20.22 -26.83
N GLY A 263 -14.14 -20.42 -25.59
CA GLY A 263 -12.95 -21.21 -25.25
C GLY A 263 -11.61 -20.55 -25.63
N LEU A 264 -11.63 -19.32 -26.13
CA LEU A 264 -10.43 -18.56 -26.51
C LEU A 264 -9.68 -18.03 -25.28
N LEU A 265 -10.39 -17.82 -24.18
CA LEU A 265 -9.84 -17.74 -22.84
C LEU A 265 -10.27 -18.98 -22.06
N ARG A 266 -9.39 -19.55 -21.24
CA ARG A 266 -9.74 -20.65 -20.33
C ARG A 266 -9.34 -20.31 -18.91
N ASP A 267 -10.31 -20.32 -18.01
CA ASP A 267 -10.07 -20.14 -16.58
C ASP A 267 -9.37 -21.39 -16.00
N LEU A 268 -8.17 -21.20 -15.47
CA LEU A 268 -7.36 -22.26 -14.86
C LEU A 268 -7.31 -22.15 -13.32
N GLY A 269 -8.00 -21.17 -12.75
CA GLY A 269 -8.11 -20.94 -11.32
C GLY A 269 -6.89 -20.31 -10.65
N ALA A 270 -7.01 -20.10 -9.33
CA ALA A 270 -5.93 -19.60 -8.49
C ALA A 270 -5.08 -20.76 -7.94
N ARG A 271 -3.80 -20.82 -8.31
CA ARG A 271 -2.90 -21.94 -7.97
C ARG A 271 -1.42 -21.59 -8.13
N GLY A 272 -0.56 -22.47 -7.60
CA GLY A 272 0.89 -22.31 -7.57
C GLY A 272 1.39 -21.67 -6.28
N ALA A 273 2.71 -21.44 -6.21
CA ALA A 273 3.34 -20.79 -5.06
C ALA A 273 2.76 -19.39 -4.79
N PRO A 274 2.67 -18.97 -3.51
CA PRO A 274 2.13 -17.68 -3.16
C PRO A 274 3.05 -16.55 -3.63
N TRP A 275 2.42 -15.43 -3.98
CA TRP A 275 3.07 -14.16 -4.26
C TRP A 275 2.65 -13.14 -3.22
N HIS A 276 3.56 -12.22 -2.90
CA HIS A 276 3.35 -11.20 -1.88
C HIS A 276 3.12 -9.83 -2.53
N PRO A 277 2.02 -9.14 -2.22
CA PRO A 277 1.81 -7.78 -2.68
C PRO A 277 2.87 -6.84 -2.08
N THR A 278 3.39 -5.95 -2.91
CA THR A 278 4.27 -4.84 -2.52
C THR A 278 3.43 -3.63 -2.09
N SER A 279 4.06 -2.51 -1.72
CA SER A 279 3.40 -1.26 -1.31
C SER A 279 2.35 -0.74 -2.31
N SER A 280 2.49 -1.10 -3.59
CA SER A 280 1.53 -0.75 -4.66
C SER A 280 0.27 -1.64 -4.73
N LEU A 281 0.18 -2.68 -3.88
CA LEU A 281 -0.78 -3.80 -3.90
C LEU A 281 -0.73 -4.70 -5.14
N ARG A 282 -0.59 -4.11 -6.33
CA ARG A 282 -0.73 -4.80 -7.61
C ARG A 282 0.59 -5.32 -8.19
N THR A 283 1.72 -4.78 -7.76
CA THR A 283 3.01 -5.42 -8.01
C THR A 283 3.22 -6.47 -6.94
N VAL A 284 3.47 -7.70 -7.36
CA VAL A 284 3.68 -8.84 -6.49
C VAL A 284 5.09 -9.40 -6.64
N HIS A 285 5.63 -9.83 -5.52
CA HIS A 285 7.00 -10.33 -5.35
C HIS A 285 6.99 -11.77 -4.85
N ARG A 286 7.99 -12.54 -5.26
CA ARG A 286 8.30 -13.86 -4.73
C ARG A 286 9.81 -13.95 -4.55
N SER A 287 10.27 -14.18 -3.33
CA SER A 287 11.69 -14.27 -3.00
C SER A 287 12.41 -15.27 -3.90
N GLY A 288 13.55 -14.87 -4.46
CA GLY A 288 14.33 -15.68 -5.40
C GLY A 288 13.77 -15.79 -6.82
N ALA A 289 12.55 -15.29 -7.10
CA ALA A 289 12.07 -15.23 -8.48
C ALA A 289 12.85 -14.18 -9.29
N PRO A 290 13.15 -14.43 -10.58
CA PRO A 290 13.90 -13.48 -11.41
C PRO A 290 13.07 -12.24 -11.78
N ALA A 291 11.74 -12.30 -11.58
CA ALA A 291 10.82 -11.24 -11.94
C ALA A 291 9.77 -11.00 -10.85
N MET A 292 9.40 -9.73 -10.69
CA MET A 292 8.14 -9.31 -10.09
C MET A 292 7.06 -9.22 -11.17
N LEU A 293 5.78 -9.30 -10.77
CA LEU A 293 4.66 -9.15 -11.69
C LEU A 293 3.83 -7.94 -11.29
N LYS A 294 3.61 -6.99 -12.21
CA LYS A 294 2.70 -5.86 -12.00
C LYS A 294 1.40 -6.13 -12.71
N LEU A 295 0.41 -6.55 -11.92
CA LEU A 295 -0.90 -7.00 -12.36
C LEU A 295 -1.86 -5.83 -12.54
N SER A 296 -2.82 -5.93 -13.46
CA SER A 296 -3.97 -5.04 -13.46
C SER A 296 -4.82 -5.24 -12.20
N LEU A 297 -5.18 -4.15 -11.53
CA LEU A 297 -6.04 -4.15 -10.34
C LEU A 297 -6.96 -2.94 -10.34
N ALA A 298 -8.22 -3.13 -10.70
CA ALA A 298 -9.23 -2.09 -10.88
C ALA A 298 -9.80 -1.50 -9.57
N LEU A 299 -9.04 -1.66 -8.48
CA LEU A 299 -9.30 -1.06 -7.18
C LEU A 299 -8.89 0.42 -7.21
N HIS A 300 -9.67 1.28 -6.55
CA HIS A 300 -9.25 2.65 -6.27
C HIS A 300 -8.14 2.62 -5.22
N ILE A 301 -6.94 3.04 -5.61
CA ILE A 301 -5.79 3.17 -4.71
C ILE A 301 -5.31 4.60 -4.84
N THR A 302 -5.45 5.34 -3.74
CA THR A 302 -5.34 6.81 -3.69
C THR A 302 -6.27 7.46 -4.71
N ASN A 303 -5.73 8.14 -5.72
CA ASN A 303 -6.48 8.93 -6.70
C ASN A 303 -6.71 8.20 -8.03
N SER A 304 -6.46 6.89 -8.14
CA SER A 304 -6.57 6.19 -9.42
C SER A 304 -7.01 4.75 -9.28
N ARG A 305 -7.75 4.28 -10.29
CA ARG A 305 -7.91 2.84 -10.56
C ARG A 305 -6.61 2.32 -11.15
N ARG A 306 -6.14 1.17 -10.68
CA ARG A 306 -4.81 0.65 -11.04
C ARG A 306 -4.87 -0.50 -12.06
N GLU A 307 -5.73 -0.38 -13.06
CA GLU A 307 -5.62 -1.19 -14.29
C GLU A 307 -4.44 -0.69 -15.12
N ASN A 308 -3.66 -1.60 -15.70
CA ASN A 308 -2.60 -1.23 -16.63
C ASN A 308 -3.21 -0.74 -17.95
N LEU A 309 -2.59 0.26 -18.57
CA LEU A 309 -2.97 0.70 -19.91
C LEU A 309 -1.98 0.17 -20.94
N ARG A 310 -2.48 -0.25 -22.12
CA ARG A 310 -1.62 -0.77 -23.21
C ARG A 310 -0.43 0.15 -23.54
N LYS A 311 -0.64 1.47 -23.57
CA LYS A 311 0.43 2.46 -23.78
C LYS A 311 1.53 2.41 -22.70
N GLU A 312 1.19 2.06 -21.46
CA GLU A 312 2.16 1.96 -20.35
C GLU A 312 2.98 0.67 -20.47
N LEU A 313 2.38 -0.42 -20.95
CA LEU A 313 3.06 -1.68 -21.25
C LEU A 313 4.16 -1.46 -22.31
N HIS A 314 3.82 -0.79 -23.42
CA HIS A 314 4.76 -0.46 -24.49
C HIS A 314 5.93 0.40 -23.98
N ARG A 315 5.65 1.43 -23.18
CA ARG A 315 6.68 2.32 -22.59
C ARG A 315 7.71 1.55 -21.76
N GLY A 316 7.29 0.54 -21.00
CA GLY A 316 8.22 -0.28 -20.21
C GLY A 316 9.29 -0.96 -21.08
N VAL A 317 8.85 -1.61 -22.15
CA VAL A 317 9.75 -2.32 -23.08
C VAL A 317 10.59 -1.33 -23.89
N GLU A 318 10.00 -0.22 -24.32
CA GLU A 318 10.71 0.84 -25.05
C GLU A 318 11.84 1.43 -24.20
N VAL A 319 11.58 1.80 -22.95
CA VAL A 319 12.61 2.26 -22.01
C VAL A 319 13.67 1.18 -21.82
N HIS A 320 13.29 -0.08 -21.67
CA HIS A 320 14.25 -1.16 -21.55
C HIS A 320 15.17 -1.29 -22.79
N ARG A 321 14.62 -1.14 -24.00
CA ARG A 321 15.40 -1.13 -25.25
C ARG A 321 16.36 0.05 -25.31
N LEU A 322 15.92 1.25 -24.95
CA LEU A 322 16.77 2.45 -24.91
C LEU A 322 17.95 2.27 -23.95
N LEU A 323 17.68 1.76 -22.74
CA LEU A 323 18.72 1.47 -21.75
C LEU A 323 19.76 0.50 -22.31
N ARG A 324 19.31 -0.59 -22.93
CA ARG A 324 20.20 -1.58 -23.57
C ARG A 324 20.97 -1.06 -24.77
N GLY A 325 20.42 -0.09 -25.50
CA GLY A 325 21.06 0.56 -26.63
C GLY A 325 22.36 1.29 -26.29
N GLY A 326 22.62 1.53 -25.00
CA GLY A 326 23.87 2.11 -24.50
C GLY A 326 23.66 3.22 -23.48
N LEU A 327 22.44 3.72 -23.33
CA LEU A 327 22.11 4.75 -22.35
C LEU A 327 22.46 4.29 -20.92
N SER A 328 22.23 3.02 -20.60
CA SER A 328 22.60 2.49 -19.29
C SER A 328 24.11 2.42 -19.05
N ARG A 329 24.94 2.35 -20.10
CA ARG A 329 26.41 2.43 -19.93
C ARG A 329 26.84 3.87 -19.69
N GLN A 330 26.26 4.80 -20.44
CA GLN A 330 26.59 6.23 -20.34
C GLN A 330 26.30 6.77 -18.95
N TRP A 331 25.14 6.49 -18.36
CA TRP A 331 24.81 7.02 -17.04
C TRP A 331 25.60 6.37 -15.89
N GLN A 332 26.08 5.13 -16.06
CA GLN A 332 26.71 4.32 -15.01
C GLN A 332 28.19 4.67 -14.93
N ALA A 333 28.75 5.13 -16.05
CA ALA A 333 30.05 5.78 -16.06
C ALA A 333 30.09 7.06 -15.20
N VAL A 334 28.94 7.74 -15.01
CA VAL A 334 28.83 8.97 -14.21
C VAL A 334 28.22 8.74 -12.83
N HIS A 335 27.27 7.81 -12.73
CA HIS A 335 26.49 7.47 -11.53
C HIS A 335 26.48 5.93 -11.34
N PRO A 336 27.59 5.34 -10.84
CA PRO A 336 27.75 3.89 -10.78
C PRO A 336 26.73 3.20 -9.87
N ASP A 337 26.23 3.91 -8.85
CA ASP A 337 25.28 3.38 -7.86
C ASP A 337 23.82 3.68 -8.22
N PHE A 338 23.55 4.31 -9.37
CA PHE A 338 22.21 4.60 -9.84
C PHE A 338 21.74 3.55 -10.85
N ASP A 339 20.53 3.03 -10.64
CA ASP A 339 19.91 2.15 -11.61
C ASP A 339 18.37 2.24 -11.61
N ILE A 340 17.76 1.68 -12.67
CA ILE A 340 16.31 1.59 -12.86
C ILE A 340 15.86 0.13 -12.86
N VAL A 341 14.85 -0.17 -12.05
CA VAL A 341 14.14 -1.45 -12.12
C VAL A 341 13.34 -1.48 -13.43
N ARG A 342 13.68 -2.39 -14.35
CA ARG A 342 13.13 -2.39 -15.71
C ARG A 342 11.86 -3.25 -15.82
N ASP A 343 11.01 -2.86 -16.77
CA ASP A 343 9.80 -3.56 -17.19
C ASP A 343 9.98 -4.14 -18.61
N PRO A 344 10.84 -5.16 -18.79
CA PRO A 344 11.29 -5.63 -20.10
C PRO A 344 10.23 -6.38 -20.91
N ALA A 345 9.14 -6.85 -20.31
CA ALA A 345 8.15 -7.66 -21.03
C ALA A 345 6.73 -7.48 -20.47
N TRP A 346 5.74 -7.82 -21.29
CA TRP A 346 4.33 -7.81 -20.90
C TRP A 346 3.50 -8.79 -21.73
N LEU A 347 2.36 -9.19 -21.16
CA LEU A 347 1.31 -9.94 -21.84
C LEU A 347 -0.03 -9.22 -21.62
N ALA A 348 -0.88 -9.28 -22.63
CA ALA A 348 -2.23 -8.77 -22.59
C ALA A 348 -3.15 -9.54 -23.55
N VAL A 349 -4.44 -9.21 -23.51
CA VAL A 349 -5.47 -9.77 -24.38
C VAL A 349 -6.04 -8.69 -25.28
N ASP A 350 -6.07 -8.96 -26.59
CA ASP A 350 -6.85 -8.21 -27.57
C ASP A 350 -8.13 -8.98 -27.92
N GLY A 351 -9.20 -8.25 -28.20
CA GLY A 351 -10.47 -8.82 -28.65
C GLY A 351 -10.39 -9.25 -30.11
N PRO A 352 -11.40 -9.98 -30.61
CA PRO A 352 -11.48 -10.36 -32.02
C PRO A 352 -11.52 -9.16 -32.99
N ASP A 353 -11.88 -7.98 -32.50
CA ASP A 353 -11.86 -6.69 -33.21
C ASP A 353 -10.47 -6.02 -33.21
N GLY A 354 -9.46 -6.63 -32.58
CA GLY A 354 -8.11 -6.10 -32.42
C GLY A 354 -7.97 -5.05 -31.31
N GLY A 355 -9.04 -4.75 -30.56
CA GLY A 355 -9.01 -3.77 -29.47
C GLY A 355 -8.55 -4.38 -28.14
N PRO A 356 -7.91 -3.61 -27.23
CA PRO A 356 -7.45 -4.14 -25.95
C PRO A 356 -8.60 -4.50 -25.00
N VAL A 357 -8.60 -5.73 -24.48
CA VAL A 357 -9.52 -6.17 -23.42
C VAL A 357 -8.97 -5.75 -22.06
N ARG A 358 -9.43 -4.59 -21.58
CA ARG A 358 -8.91 -3.95 -20.37
C ARG A 358 -8.96 -4.84 -19.12
N GLY A 359 -7.84 -4.88 -18.40
CA GLY A 359 -7.71 -5.56 -17.12
C GLY A 359 -7.11 -6.95 -17.23
N LEU A 360 -7.00 -7.51 -18.44
CA LEU A 360 -6.28 -8.73 -18.75
C LEU A 360 -4.86 -8.38 -19.21
N ASP A 361 -4.12 -7.66 -18.36
CA ASP A 361 -2.79 -7.12 -18.67
C ASP A 361 -1.82 -7.35 -17.51
N VAL A 362 -0.59 -7.77 -17.82
CA VAL A 362 0.50 -7.94 -16.85
C VAL A 362 1.82 -7.42 -17.41
N VAL A 363 2.56 -6.70 -16.56
CA VAL A 363 3.98 -6.39 -16.81
C VAL A 363 4.85 -7.38 -16.05
N VAL A 364 5.86 -7.90 -16.74
CA VAL A 364 6.94 -8.69 -16.15
C VAL A 364 8.10 -7.74 -15.88
N ARG A 365 8.39 -7.53 -14.60
CA ARG A 365 9.40 -6.60 -14.09
C ARG A 365 10.62 -7.38 -13.63
N HIS A 366 11.84 -6.93 -13.93
CA HIS A 366 13.04 -7.54 -13.34
C HIS A 366 12.96 -7.47 -11.81
N ASN A 367 13.34 -8.57 -11.15
CA ASN A 367 13.60 -8.56 -9.72
C ASN A 367 15.12 -8.59 -9.48
N PRO A 368 15.77 -7.44 -9.26
CA PRO A 368 17.20 -7.39 -8.98
C PRO A 368 17.54 -7.70 -7.51
N PHE A 369 16.54 -7.80 -6.63
CA PHE A 369 16.73 -7.83 -5.19
C PHE A 369 16.91 -9.26 -4.68
N ARG A 370 17.99 -9.48 -3.94
CA ARG A 370 18.22 -10.67 -3.13
C ARG A 370 17.56 -10.47 -1.76
N PRO A 371 17.17 -11.56 -1.07
CA PRO A 371 16.57 -11.45 0.25
C PRO A 371 17.40 -10.66 1.27
N SER A 372 18.73 -10.72 1.16
CA SER A 372 19.66 -10.01 2.05
C SER A 372 19.90 -8.54 1.68
N ASP A 373 19.37 -8.07 0.54
CA ASP A 373 19.62 -6.69 0.10
C ASP A 373 18.78 -5.73 0.96
N ASP A 374 19.45 -4.85 1.70
CA ASP A 374 18.81 -3.82 2.52
C ASP A 374 18.34 -2.65 1.65
N VAL A 375 17.26 -2.90 0.90
CA VAL A 375 16.64 -1.93 -0.01
C VAL A 375 15.28 -1.56 0.52
N SER A 376 15.08 -0.27 0.78
CA SER A 376 13.82 0.27 1.27
C SER A 376 13.20 1.27 0.30
N CYS A 377 11.89 1.15 0.09
CA CYS A 377 11.12 2.23 -0.52
C CYS A 377 11.16 3.46 0.41
N VAL A 378 11.62 4.60 -0.12
CA VAL A 378 11.76 5.85 0.66
C VAL A 378 10.48 6.22 1.39
N ALA A 379 9.31 6.01 0.77
CA ALA A 379 8.02 6.29 1.41
C ALA A 379 7.79 5.45 2.68
N GLY A 380 8.23 4.18 2.69
CA GLY A 380 8.19 3.34 3.87
C GLY A 380 9.22 3.76 4.93
N LEU A 381 10.43 4.12 4.48
CA LEU A 381 11.52 4.54 5.37
C LEU A 381 11.19 5.81 6.17
N VAL A 382 10.58 6.81 5.52
CA VAL A 382 10.24 8.09 6.14
C VAL A 382 8.83 8.12 6.76
N ALA A 383 8.13 6.99 6.75
CA ALA A 383 6.78 6.91 7.30
C ALA A 383 6.78 7.15 8.81
N PRO A 384 5.82 7.91 9.37
CA PRO A 384 5.69 8.05 10.81
C PRO A 384 5.48 6.69 11.47
N ARG A 385 6.18 6.45 12.59
CA ARG A 385 5.96 5.25 13.40
C ARG A 385 4.65 5.41 14.20
N PRO A 386 3.68 4.50 14.05
CA PRO A 386 2.38 4.61 14.72
C PRO A 386 2.45 4.57 16.25
N HIS A 387 3.50 3.94 16.80
CA HIS A 387 3.73 3.74 18.23
C HIS A 387 5.08 4.30 18.67
N ALA A 388 5.52 5.45 18.13
CA ALA A 388 6.60 6.15 18.80
C ALA A 388 6.13 6.43 20.24
N ARG A 389 6.67 5.68 21.21
CA ARG A 389 6.54 5.99 22.62
C ARG A 389 6.84 7.48 22.72
N VAL A 390 5.94 8.22 23.33
CA VAL A 390 6.29 9.55 23.84
C VAL A 390 7.34 9.24 24.90
N ASP A 391 8.61 9.25 24.52
CA ASP A 391 9.70 9.17 25.47
C ASP A 391 9.57 10.45 26.31
N GLY A 392 8.89 10.30 27.44
CA GLY A 392 8.92 11.24 28.53
C GLY A 392 10.32 11.21 29.14
N SER A 393 11.28 11.82 28.46
CA SER A 393 12.56 12.20 29.05
C SER A 393 12.83 13.67 28.71
N GLY A 394 11.92 14.54 29.13
CA GLY A 394 12.34 15.82 29.71
C GLY A 394 12.92 15.53 31.09
N GLY A 395 14.16 15.03 31.13
CA GLY A 395 14.99 15.11 32.33
C GLY A 395 15.59 16.52 32.43
N PRO A 396 15.80 17.06 33.65
CA PRO A 396 16.15 18.46 33.83
C PRO A 396 17.49 18.77 33.16
N GLU A 397 17.57 19.93 32.54
CA GLU A 397 18.82 20.55 32.10
C GLU A 397 19.81 20.55 33.27
N ASP A 398 20.92 19.84 33.08
CA ASP A 398 22.09 19.98 33.94
C ASP A 398 22.63 21.39 33.73
N THR A 399 22.32 22.26 34.68
CA THR A 399 22.88 23.60 34.78
C THR A 399 24.30 23.46 35.28
N ASP A 400 25.26 23.26 34.37
CA ASP A 400 26.67 23.40 34.70
C ASP A 400 26.99 24.89 34.88
N ALA A 401 26.79 25.36 36.12
CA ALA A 401 27.19 26.67 36.57
C ALA A 401 28.72 26.72 36.64
N GLY A 402 29.30 27.66 35.89
CA GLY A 402 30.73 27.85 35.79
C GLY A 402 31.45 28.01 37.13
N ALA A 403 32.56 27.31 37.27
CA ALA A 403 33.58 27.61 38.26
C ALA A 403 34.45 28.80 37.78
N PRO A 404 34.75 29.79 38.64
CA PRO A 404 35.64 30.88 38.27
C PRO A 404 37.09 30.39 38.28
N ARG A 405 37.87 30.88 37.31
CA ARG A 405 39.32 30.77 37.33
C ARG A 405 39.87 31.66 38.46
N SER A 406 40.69 31.07 39.33
CA SER A 406 41.71 31.74 40.12
C SER A 406 43.00 30.93 40.01
#